data_AF-L0AUV5-F1
#
_entry.id   AF-L0AUV5-F1
#
_cell.length_a   1.000
_cell.length_b   1.000
_cell.length_c   1.000
_cell.angle_alpha   90.00
_cell.angle_beta   90.00
_cell.angle_gamma   90.00
#
_symmetry.space_group_name_H-M   'P 1'
#
loop_
_entity.id
_entity.type
_entity.pdbx_description
1 polymer ?
#
loop_
_entity_poly.entity_id
_entity_poly.type
_entity_poly.pdbx_seq_one_letter_code
_entity_poly.pdbx_strand_id
1 'polypeptide(L)'
;MPSIIETTLHSLEEISKKNVKRNSAVLASKFSLLYSFRNRILSPHVIHIAKHVIRNNLQLQETPRLLLSHLIPKVIDQKGLSILDSSILSYAYATVGENHSSKKILVNNFDICTLDITSNYECFSLLRALSTLLSIEKHDKIEDEFSNTMKDIAKGVMEFIWKRIQEFNSKFVDNSNNYTVICELLAEYIFTSMLLEQTNIKELLNHTMLNNSSILSKIKISPLMMPEKKKQIMAEIQNSSYTEILTNLRGMYFLKLANFDFTEYLFNRLCNTSESSTSMCRSEAQLFLNHTLDLIEKELKFGQETKTRYLNSLFDRLLAIKRTHSLEKSHRSVVKWNYPRLI
;
A
#
# COMPACT_ATOMS: atom_id res chain seq x y z
N MET A 1 -26.83 26.81 6.07
CA MET A 1 -26.60 26.03 4.83
C MET A 1 -25.25 25.34 4.96
N PRO A 2 -25.12 24.04 4.65
CA PRO A 2 -23.84 23.35 4.70
C PRO A 2 -22.84 24.02 3.76
N SER A 3 -21.58 24.10 4.16
CA SER A 3 -20.55 24.66 3.28
C SER A 3 -20.39 23.79 2.02
N ILE A 4 -19.92 24.36 0.92
CA ILE A 4 -19.64 23.61 -0.32
C ILE A 4 -18.69 22.44 -0.03
N ILE A 5 -17.75 22.61 0.90
CA ILE A 5 -16.82 21.58 1.33
C ILE A 5 -17.56 20.43 2.03
N GLU A 6 -18.38 20.72 3.04
CA GLU A 6 -19.16 19.71 3.77
C GLU A 6 -20.09 18.92 2.82
N THR A 7 -20.78 19.63 1.92
CA THR A 7 -21.66 19.02 0.93
C THR A 7 -20.88 18.07 0.00
N THR A 8 -19.67 18.47 -0.38
CA THR A 8 -18.80 17.67 -1.24
C THR A 8 -18.25 16.44 -0.51
N LEU A 9 -17.85 16.58 0.75
CA LEU A 9 -17.38 15.46 1.58
C LEU A 9 -18.50 14.45 1.85
N HIS A 10 -19.70 14.91 2.20
CA HIS A 10 -20.86 14.04 2.35
C HIS A 10 -21.18 13.29 1.05
N SER A 11 -21.11 13.98 -0.10
CA SER A 11 -21.28 13.35 -1.41
C SER A 11 -20.21 12.29 -1.69
N LEU A 12 -18.95 12.52 -1.31
CA LEU A 12 -17.86 11.54 -1.45
C LEU A 12 -18.08 10.31 -0.56
N GLU A 13 -18.60 10.51 0.65
CA GLU A 13 -18.95 9.42 1.57
C GLU A 13 -20.01 8.50 0.98
N GLU A 14 -21.10 9.07 0.45
CA GLU A 14 -22.17 8.31 -0.19
C GLU A 14 -21.70 7.55 -1.43
N ILE A 15 -20.82 8.15 -2.24
CA ILE A 15 -20.22 7.46 -3.39
C ILE A 15 -19.36 6.29 -2.92
N SER A 16 -18.57 6.50 -1.87
CA SER A 16 -17.65 5.50 -1.33
C SER A 16 -18.36 4.29 -0.70
N LYS A 17 -19.63 4.44 -0.27
CA LYS A 17 -20.46 3.34 0.27
C LYS A 17 -20.94 2.37 -0.80
N LYS A 18 -21.19 2.85 -2.03
CA LYS A 18 -21.94 2.05 -3.03
C LYS A 18 -21.09 1.02 -3.78
N ASN A 19 -19.79 0.86 -3.53
CA ASN A 19 -18.88 -0.05 -4.27
C ASN A 19 -18.96 0.09 -5.81
N VAL A 20 -19.49 1.21 -6.33
CA VAL A 20 -19.75 1.35 -7.76
C VAL A 20 -18.51 1.89 -8.45
N LYS A 21 -17.75 0.99 -9.08
CA LYS A 21 -16.60 1.23 -9.97
C LYS A 21 -16.88 2.19 -11.17
N ARG A 22 -18.08 2.77 -11.31
CA ARG A 22 -18.54 3.55 -12.49
C ARG A 22 -18.38 5.07 -12.38
N ASN A 23 -17.78 5.60 -11.31
CA ASN A 23 -17.82 7.03 -11.04
C ASN A 23 -16.43 7.71 -10.95
N SER A 24 -15.41 7.22 -11.68
CA SER A 24 -14.10 7.90 -11.73
C SER A 24 -14.22 9.37 -12.14
N ALA A 25 -15.09 9.68 -13.12
CA ALA A 25 -15.38 11.05 -13.53
C ALA A 25 -16.07 11.87 -12.42
N VAL A 26 -16.96 11.26 -11.64
CA VAL A 26 -17.63 11.92 -10.52
C VAL A 26 -16.64 12.16 -9.38
N LEU A 27 -15.81 11.17 -9.03
CA LEU A 27 -14.76 11.31 -8.03
C LEU A 27 -13.78 12.43 -8.44
N ALA A 28 -13.31 12.40 -9.69
CA ALA A 28 -12.45 13.45 -10.24
C ALA A 28 -13.10 14.83 -10.12
N SER A 29 -14.35 14.98 -10.54
CA SER A 29 -15.10 16.24 -10.42
C SER A 29 -15.22 16.74 -8.97
N LYS A 30 -15.50 15.84 -8.01
CA LYS A 30 -15.59 16.20 -6.59
C LYS A 30 -14.24 16.65 -6.03
N PHE A 31 -13.14 15.99 -6.40
CA PHE A 31 -11.80 16.41 -5.99
C PHE A 31 -11.36 17.71 -6.67
N SER A 32 -11.72 17.95 -7.93
CA SER A 32 -11.50 19.24 -8.60
C SER A 32 -12.25 20.37 -7.90
N LEU A 33 -13.47 20.11 -7.41
CA LEU A 33 -14.23 21.06 -6.61
C LEU A 33 -13.57 21.32 -5.26
N LEU A 34 -13.12 20.30 -4.54
CA LEU A 34 -12.35 20.51 -3.31
C LEU A 34 -11.06 21.31 -3.56
N TYR A 35 -10.39 21.04 -4.68
CA TYR A 35 -9.18 21.77 -5.07
C TYR A 35 -9.44 23.24 -5.41
N SER A 36 -10.54 23.57 -6.06
CA SER A 36 -10.91 24.97 -6.33
C SER A 36 -11.23 25.75 -5.04
N PHE A 37 -11.77 25.08 -4.02
CA PHE A 37 -12.06 25.65 -2.71
C PHE A 37 -10.98 25.38 -1.64
N ARG A 38 -9.78 24.93 -2.02
CA ARG A 38 -8.71 24.46 -1.11
C ARG A 38 -8.34 25.44 0.01
N ASN A 39 -8.42 26.75 -0.25
CA ASN A 39 -8.11 27.78 0.74
C ASN A 39 -9.12 27.84 1.91
N ARG A 40 -10.36 27.37 1.69
CA ARG A 40 -11.44 27.33 2.70
C ARG A 40 -11.47 26.03 3.50
N ILE A 41 -10.62 25.07 3.18
CA ILE A 41 -10.54 23.78 3.88
C ILE A 41 -9.90 24.00 5.26
N LEU A 42 -10.47 23.42 6.31
CA LEU A 42 -9.98 23.50 7.68
C LEU A 42 -9.30 22.18 8.06
N SER A 43 -8.51 22.18 9.14
CA SER A 43 -7.82 20.98 9.64
C SER A 43 -8.73 19.73 9.75
N PRO A 44 -9.93 19.80 10.35
CA PRO A 44 -10.80 18.62 10.46
C PRO A 44 -11.19 18.02 9.10
N HIS A 45 -11.36 18.86 8.08
CA HIS A 45 -11.69 18.41 6.73
C HIS A 45 -10.55 17.62 6.09
N VAL A 46 -9.29 17.92 6.43
CA VAL A 46 -8.11 17.26 5.83
C VAL A 46 -8.13 15.76 6.11
N ILE A 47 -8.51 15.36 7.33
CA ILE A 47 -8.63 13.95 7.73
C ILE A 47 -9.69 13.24 6.87
N HIS A 48 -10.87 13.84 6.69
CA HIS A 48 -11.91 13.28 5.83
C HIS A 48 -11.46 13.16 4.37
N ILE A 49 -10.77 14.18 3.85
CA ILE A 49 -10.21 14.16 2.50
C ILE A 49 -9.21 13.00 2.36
N ALA A 50 -8.26 12.86 3.28
CA ALA A 50 -7.29 11.78 3.28
C ALA A 50 -7.95 10.40 3.32
N LYS A 51 -8.97 10.21 4.17
CA LYS A 51 -9.80 8.99 4.22
C LYS A 51 -10.41 8.67 2.86
N HIS A 52 -10.98 9.66 2.17
CA HIS A 52 -11.55 9.45 0.84
C HIS A 52 -10.50 9.16 -0.23
N VAL A 53 -9.34 9.82 -0.19
CA VAL A 53 -8.24 9.55 -1.12
C VAL A 53 -7.78 8.09 -0.98
N ILE A 54 -7.56 7.63 0.25
CA ILE A 54 -7.10 6.26 0.52
C ILE A 54 -8.16 5.24 0.12
N ARG A 55 -9.41 5.42 0.58
CA ARG A 55 -10.51 4.47 0.34
C ARG A 55 -10.81 4.28 -1.15
N ASN A 56 -10.63 5.33 -1.95
CA ASN A 56 -10.90 5.31 -3.38
C ASN A 56 -9.64 5.10 -4.24
N ASN A 57 -8.48 4.83 -3.64
CA ASN A 57 -7.20 4.63 -4.31
C ASN A 57 -6.76 5.80 -5.22
N LEU A 58 -6.95 7.04 -4.76
CA LEU A 58 -6.74 8.25 -5.57
C LEU A 58 -5.36 8.91 -5.36
N GLN A 59 -4.44 8.27 -4.63
CA GLN A 59 -3.13 8.84 -4.27
C GLN A 59 -2.27 9.19 -5.48
N LEU A 60 -2.44 8.46 -6.60
CA LEU A 60 -1.69 8.67 -7.84
C LEU A 60 -2.35 9.68 -8.79
N GLN A 61 -3.56 10.12 -8.48
CA GLN A 61 -4.28 11.08 -9.29
C GLN A 61 -3.77 12.48 -8.98
N GLU A 62 -3.49 13.26 -10.02
CA GLU A 62 -2.83 14.56 -9.90
C GLU A 62 -3.59 15.52 -8.98
N THR A 63 -4.90 15.70 -9.20
CA THR A 63 -5.70 16.65 -8.41
C THR A 63 -5.79 16.29 -6.92
N PRO A 64 -6.14 15.04 -6.53
CA PRO A 64 -6.05 14.62 -5.12
C PRO A 64 -4.67 14.78 -4.51
N ARG A 65 -3.60 14.45 -5.26
CA ARG A 65 -2.22 14.59 -4.80
C ARG A 65 -1.86 16.04 -4.50
N LEU A 66 -2.10 16.94 -5.47
CA LEU A 66 -1.87 18.38 -5.30
C LEU A 66 -2.71 18.98 -4.17
N LEU A 67 -3.94 18.51 -4.02
CA LEU A 67 -4.81 18.92 -2.91
C LEU A 67 -4.19 18.53 -1.56
N LEU A 68 -3.76 17.27 -1.39
CA LEU A 68 -3.14 16.83 -0.15
C LEU A 68 -1.88 17.64 0.18
N SER A 69 -0.97 17.81 -0.79
CA SER A 69 0.24 18.62 -0.61
C SER A 69 -0.07 20.06 -0.18
N HIS A 70 -1.08 20.70 -0.79
CA HIS A 70 -1.53 22.06 -0.40
C HIS A 70 -2.05 22.12 1.05
N LEU A 71 -2.60 21.02 1.57
CA LEU A 71 -3.22 20.97 2.89
C LEU A 71 -2.25 20.64 4.02
N ILE A 72 -1.00 20.25 3.72
CA ILE A 72 0.03 19.91 4.72
C ILE A 72 0.15 20.97 5.84
N PRO A 73 0.25 22.29 5.54
CA PRO A 73 0.44 23.29 6.59
C PRO A 73 -0.70 23.36 7.61
N LYS A 74 -1.87 22.79 7.30
CA LYS A 74 -3.02 22.77 8.21
C LYS A 74 -2.96 21.66 9.25
N VAL A 75 -2.10 20.65 9.07
CA VAL A 75 -2.09 19.43 9.91
C VAL A 75 -0.69 19.00 10.36
N ILE A 76 0.39 19.47 9.73
CA ILE A 76 1.76 18.98 9.99
C ILE A 76 2.22 19.20 11.45
N ASP A 77 1.87 20.34 12.05
CA ASP A 77 2.22 20.70 13.43
C ASP A 77 1.08 20.45 14.43
N GLN A 78 -0.02 19.85 13.97
CA GLN A 78 -1.17 19.57 14.83
C GLN A 78 -0.83 18.47 15.83
N LYS A 79 -1.22 18.69 17.10
CA LYS A 79 -1.13 17.73 18.19
C LYS A 79 -2.52 17.29 18.64
N GLY A 80 -2.61 16.16 19.34
CA GLY A 80 -3.85 15.64 19.90
C GLY A 80 -4.76 14.93 18.89
N LEU A 81 -4.24 14.54 17.73
CA LEU A 81 -4.94 13.65 16.81
C LEU A 81 -5.05 12.25 17.41
N SER A 82 -6.15 11.56 17.13
CA SER A 82 -6.28 10.13 17.45
C SER A 82 -5.21 9.31 16.73
N ILE A 83 -4.86 8.12 17.25
CA ILE A 83 -3.95 7.19 16.55
C ILE A 83 -4.48 6.91 15.14
N LEU A 84 -5.78 6.71 14.98
CA LEU A 84 -6.37 6.45 13.68
C LEU A 84 -6.13 7.59 12.70
N ASP A 85 -6.42 8.82 13.12
CA ASP A 85 -6.35 9.97 12.23
C ASP A 85 -4.90 10.34 11.88
N SER A 86 -3.98 10.28 12.86
CA SER A 86 -2.55 10.49 12.60
C SER A 86 -1.97 9.41 11.68
N SER A 87 -2.37 8.14 11.86
CA SER A 87 -1.96 7.03 10.99
C SER A 87 -2.47 7.18 9.57
N ILE A 88 -3.74 7.58 9.40
CA ILE A 88 -4.35 7.80 8.08
C ILE A 88 -3.69 8.97 7.36
N LEU A 89 -3.49 10.10 8.04
CA LEU A 89 -2.81 11.26 7.47
C LEU A 89 -1.38 10.89 7.09
N SER A 90 -0.65 10.23 7.99
CA SER A 90 0.72 9.78 7.75
C SER A 90 0.80 8.85 6.53
N TYR A 91 -0.04 7.81 6.46
CA TYR A 91 -0.07 6.93 5.30
C TYR A 91 -0.42 7.68 4.01
N ALA A 92 -1.43 8.56 4.03
CA ALA A 92 -1.79 9.38 2.88
C ALA A 92 -0.61 10.21 2.38
N TYR A 93 0.08 10.93 3.29
CA TYR A 93 1.21 11.78 2.93
C TYR A 93 2.43 10.98 2.44
N ALA A 94 2.74 9.83 3.05
CA ALA A 94 3.80 8.95 2.57
C ALA A 94 3.53 8.49 1.12
N THR A 95 2.28 8.09 0.82
CA THR A 95 1.92 7.60 -0.52
C THR A 95 1.93 8.66 -1.62
N VAL A 96 1.92 9.96 -1.27
CA VAL A 96 2.06 11.06 -2.23
C VAL A 96 3.47 11.65 -2.30
N GLY A 97 4.44 11.07 -1.56
CA GLY A 97 5.85 11.49 -1.56
C GLY A 97 6.21 12.52 -0.49
N GLU A 98 5.29 12.84 0.43
CA GLU A 98 5.45 13.86 1.47
C GLU A 98 5.99 13.22 2.76
N ASN A 99 7.12 12.51 2.65
CA ASN A 99 7.65 11.62 3.70
C ASN A 99 8.01 12.37 5.00
N HIS A 100 8.66 13.52 4.89
CA HIS A 100 9.02 14.34 6.05
C HIS A 100 7.78 14.76 6.84
N SER A 101 6.77 15.31 6.14
CA SER A 101 5.48 15.69 6.72
C SER A 101 4.76 14.50 7.35
N SER A 102 4.80 13.34 6.70
CA SER A 102 4.22 12.09 7.18
C SER A 102 4.85 11.61 8.50
N LYS A 103 6.19 11.61 8.59
CA LYS A 103 6.93 11.27 9.82
C LYS A 103 6.59 12.23 10.96
N LYS A 104 6.64 13.54 10.67
CA LYS A 104 6.37 14.60 11.65
C LYS A 104 4.96 14.50 12.24
N ILE A 105 3.94 14.19 11.44
CA ILE A 105 2.57 13.97 11.91
C ILE A 105 2.51 12.81 12.92
N LEU A 106 3.17 11.68 12.66
CA LEU A 106 3.21 10.56 13.61
C LEU A 106 3.95 10.95 14.89
N VAL A 107 5.14 11.53 14.77
CA VAL A 107 5.96 11.92 15.93
C VAL A 107 5.21 12.89 16.84
N ASN A 108 4.46 13.85 16.28
CA ASN A 108 3.70 14.83 17.05
C ASN A 108 2.48 14.25 17.80
N ASN A 109 2.00 13.07 17.40
CA ASN A 109 0.72 12.53 17.88
C ASN A 109 0.81 11.10 18.43
N PHE A 110 1.98 10.46 18.36
CA PHE A 110 2.18 9.13 18.91
C PHE A 110 2.49 9.21 20.41
N ASP A 111 1.72 8.47 21.19
CA ASP A 111 1.98 8.20 22.60
C ASP A 111 1.76 6.71 22.87
N ILE A 112 2.78 6.04 23.40
CA ILE A 112 2.73 4.60 23.68
C ILE A 112 1.61 4.25 24.66
N CYS A 113 1.26 5.14 25.58
CA CYS A 113 0.18 4.94 26.56
C CYS A 113 -1.21 4.86 25.91
N THR A 114 -1.36 5.36 24.67
CA THR A 114 -2.65 5.32 23.97
C THR A 114 -2.91 3.97 23.27
N LEU A 115 -1.90 3.09 23.18
CA LEU A 115 -2.02 1.80 22.49
C LEU A 115 -2.98 0.83 23.19
N ASP A 116 -3.06 0.85 24.51
CA ASP A 116 -3.83 -0.14 25.29
C ASP A 116 -5.32 -0.16 24.92
N ILE A 117 -5.90 1.01 24.65
CA ILE A 117 -7.31 1.19 24.27
C ILE A 117 -7.58 1.15 22.75
N THR A 118 -6.53 1.02 21.95
CA THR A 118 -6.61 1.12 20.49
C THR A 118 -7.26 -0.13 19.90
N SER A 119 -8.04 -0.05 18.83
CA SER A 119 -8.61 -1.25 18.17
C SER A 119 -7.58 -1.96 17.27
N ASN A 120 -7.82 -3.23 16.90
CA ASN A 120 -6.93 -3.95 15.96
C ASN A 120 -6.81 -3.24 14.60
N TYR A 121 -7.89 -2.63 14.14
CA TYR A 121 -7.90 -1.87 12.90
C TYR A 121 -7.01 -0.61 12.96
N GLU A 122 -7.03 0.08 14.10
CA GLU A 122 -6.19 1.25 14.33
C GLU A 122 -4.72 0.86 14.48
N CYS A 123 -4.42 -0.22 15.21
CA CYS A 123 -3.07 -0.78 15.27
C CYS A 123 -2.55 -1.14 13.88
N PHE A 124 -3.41 -1.74 13.03
CA PHE A 124 -3.03 -2.09 11.66
C PHE A 124 -2.76 -0.84 10.82
N SER A 125 -3.60 0.19 10.95
CA SER A 125 -3.42 1.46 10.26
C SER A 125 -2.12 2.15 10.64
N LEU A 126 -1.78 2.14 11.94
CA LEU A 126 -0.53 2.68 12.46
C LEU A 126 0.67 1.90 11.95
N LEU A 127 0.64 0.57 12.08
CA LEU A 127 1.76 -0.27 11.65
C LEU A 127 1.97 -0.19 10.14
N ARG A 128 0.90 -0.08 9.35
CA ARG A 128 0.98 0.14 7.90
C ARG A 128 1.60 1.48 7.53
N ALA A 129 1.30 2.56 8.27
CA ALA A 129 1.93 3.85 8.06
C ALA A 129 3.44 3.77 8.36
N LEU A 130 3.79 3.17 9.50
CA LEU A 130 5.17 2.95 9.94
C LEU A 130 5.96 2.11 8.94
N SER A 131 5.44 0.95 8.54
CA SER A 131 6.10 0.06 7.60
C SER A 131 6.28 0.70 6.22
N THR A 132 5.34 1.55 5.80
CA THR A 132 5.46 2.31 4.55
C THR A 132 6.63 3.28 4.61
N LEU A 133 6.72 4.07 5.68
CA LEU A 133 7.82 5.02 5.87
C LEU A 133 9.18 4.32 5.99
N LEU A 134 9.26 3.24 6.79
CA LEU A 134 10.49 2.46 6.95
C LEU A 134 10.92 1.79 5.64
N SER A 135 9.97 1.30 4.83
CA SER A 135 10.26 0.68 3.54
C SER A 135 10.78 1.70 2.52
N ILE A 136 10.17 2.89 2.48
CA ILE A 136 10.63 4.00 1.63
C ILE A 136 12.05 4.44 2.04
N GLU A 137 12.28 4.64 3.33
CA GLU A 137 13.60 5.02 3.86
C GLU A 137 14.68 3.99 3.52
N LYS A 138 14.37 2.71 3.71
CA LYS A 138 15.29 1.61 3.36
C LYS A 138 15.60 1.57 1.86
N HIS A 139 14.59 1.82 1.02
CA HIS A 139 14.76 1.84 -0.43
C HIS A 139 15.57 3.05 -0.91
N ASP A 140 15.18 4.26 -0.48
CA ASP A 140 15.80 5.50 -0.94
C ASP A 140 17.16 5.76 -0.29
N LYS A 141 17.47 5.10 0.84
CA LYS A 141 18.66 5.34 1.68
C LYS A 141 18.75 6.79 2.15
N ILE A 142 17.59 7.38 2.49
CA ILE A 142 17.46 8.76 2.98
C ILE A 142 17.06 8.72 4.45
N GLU A 143 18.00 9.03 5.33
CA GLU A 143 17.71 9.26 6.76
C GLU A 143 17.51 10.75 7.02
N ASP A 144 16.54 11.07 7.87
CA ASP A 144 16.26 12.43 8.34
C ASP A 144 16.20 12.50 9.88
N GLU A 145 15.94 13.68 10.42
CA GLU A 145 15.89 13.92 11.87
C GLU A 145 14.88 13.03 12.62
N PHE A 146 13.87 12.49 11.93
CA PHE A 146 12.85 11.64 12.52
C PHE A 146 13.13 10.14 12.37
N SER A 147 14.09 9.73 11.54
CA SER A 147 14.37 8.32 11.22
C SER A 147 14.55 7.43 12.45
N ASN A 148 15.37 7.85 13.43
CA ASN A 148 15.56 7.08 14.66
C ASN A 148 14.29 7.02 15.51
N THR A 149 13.60 8.15 15.67
CA THR A 149 12.31 8.21 16.37
C THR A 149 11.28 7.28 15.74
N MET A 150 11.21 7.21 14.40
CA MET A 150 10.31 6.30 13.69
C MET A 150 10.63 4.83 13.97
N LYS A 151 11.92 4.46 14.01
CA LYS A 151 12.37 3.11 14.36
C LYS A 151 11.97 2.76 15.81
N ASP A 152 12.07 3.71 16.74
CA ASP A 152 11.72 3.51 18.14
C ASP A 152 10.20 3.40 18.36
N ILE A 153 9.41 4.26 17.69
CA ILE A 153 7.95 4.15 17.64
C ILE A 153 7.55 2.76 17.12
N ALA A 154 8.16 2.32 16.01
CA ALA A 154 7.85 1.02 15.43
C ALA A 154 8.16 -0.15 16.38
N LYS A 155 9.29 -0.12 17.11
CA LYS A 155 9.59 -1.13 18.13
C LYS A 155 8.55 -1.16 19.24
N GLY A 156 8.18 0.00 19.80
CA GLY A 156 7.17 0.07 20.86
C GLY A 156 5.79 -0.44 20.41
N VAL A 157 5.36 -0.08 19.18
CA VAL A 157 4.11 -0.57 18.59
C VAL A 157 4.15 -2.09 18.35
N MET A 158 5.28 -2.61 17.86
CA MET A 158 5.44 -4.05 17.60
C MET A 158 5.34 -4.89 18.87
N GLU A 159 5.98 -4.48 19.98
CA GLU A 159 5.89 -5.19 21.26
C GLU A 159 4.43 -5.32 21.73
N PHE A 160 3.64 -4.27 21.56
CA PHE A 160 2.22 -4.27 21.89
C PHE A 160 1.39 -5.18 20.95
N ILE A 161 1.61 -5.07 19.64
CA ILE A 161 0.91 -5.89 18.64
C ILE A 161 1.20 -7.38 18.85
N TRP A 162 2.43 -7.73 19.22
CA TRP A 162 2.79 -9.11 19.49
C TRP A 162 1.98 -9.71 20.64
N LYS A 163 1.86 -9.00 21.77
CA LYS A 163 1.01 -9.42 22.90
C LYS A 163 -0.43 -9.68 22.45
N ARG A 164 -0.99 -8.79 21.62
CA ARG A 164 -2.36 -8.96 21.09
C ARG A 164 -2.53 -10.17 20.18
N ILE A 165 -1.57 -10.44 19.30
CA ILE A 165 -1.59 -11.62 18.44
C ILE A 165 -1.59 -12.89 19.30
N GLN A 166 -0.75 -12.93 20.34
CA GLN A 166 -0.69 -14.06 21.28
C GLN A 166 -2.01 -14.25 22.03
N GLU A 167 -2.61 -13.18 22.55
CA GLU A 167 -3.91 -13.22 23.23
C GLU A 167 -5.02 -13.72 22.31
N PHE A 168 -5.08 -13.23 21.07
CA PHE A 168 -6.09 -13.65 20.11
C PHE A 168 -5.97 -15.15 19.79
N ASN A 169 -4.74 -15.65 19.60
CA ASN A 169 -4.49 -17.06 19.33
C ASN A 169 -4.92 -17.96 20.49
N SER A 170 -4.77 -17.50 21.74
CA SER A 170 -5.20 -18.25 22.93
C SER A 170 -6.72 -18.38 23.08
N LYS A 171 -7.50 -17.48 22.45
CA LYS A 171 -8.95 -17.37 22.65
C LYS A 171 -9.79 -18.06 21.56
N PHE A 172 -9.18 -18.60 20.49
CA PHE A 172 -9.85 -19.32 19.38
C PHE A 172 -11.22 -18.70 18.99
N VAL A 173 -11.25 -17.39 18.72
CA VAL A 173 -12.52 -16.70 18.40
C VAL A 173 -12.73 -16.70 16.90
N ASP A 174 -13.70 -17.50 16.46
CA ASP A 174 -14.14 -17.69 15.08
C ASP A 174 -15.03 -16.52 14.59
N ASN A 175 -14.52 -15.29 14.72
CA ASN A 175 -15.18 -14.09 14.17
C ASN A 175 -14.45 -13.63 12.89
N SER A 176 -15.09 -13.82 11.74
CA SER A 176 -14.50 -13.68 10.41
C SER A 176 -13.87 -12.30 10.11
N ASN A 177 -14.42 -11.20 10.62
CA ASN A 177 -13.87 -9.86 10.37
C ASN A 177 -12.68 -9.48 11.25
N ASN A 178 -12.66 -9.89 12.52
CA ASN A 178 -11.51 -9.61 13.40
C ASN A 178 -10.34 -10.54 13.09
N TYR A 179 -10.64 -11.76 12.63
CA TYR A 179 -9.64 -12.73 12.26
C TYR A 179 -8.78 -12.25 11.08
N THR A 180 -9.39 -11.72 10.00
CA THR A 180 -8.63 -11.20 8.85
C THR A 180 -7.75 -10.01 9.22
N VAL A 181 -8.23 -9.09 10.06
CA VAL A 181 -7.43 -7.95 10.54
C VAL A 181 -6.23 -8.43 11.37
N ILE A 182 -6.40 -9.46 12.20
CA ILE A 182 -5.29 -10.07 12.94
C ILE A 182 -4.29 -10.77 12.02
N CYS A 183 -4.75 -11.45 10.97
CA CYS A 183 -3.87 -12.04 9.96
C CYS A 183 -3.02 -10.96 9.27
N GLU A 184 -3.65 -9.85 8.86
CA GLU A 184 -2.95 -8.70 8.28
C GLU A 184 -1.97 -8.06 9.26
N LEU A 185 -2.35 -7.91 10.54
CA LEU A 185 -1.46 -7.44 11.60
C LEU A 185 -0.22 -8.31 11.76
N LEU A 186 -0.38 -9.64 11.75
CA LEU A 186 0.75 -10.57 11.84
C LEU A 186 1.69 -10.43 10.64
N ALA A 187 1.15 -10.35 9.43
CA ALA A 187 1.98 -10.19 8.24
C ALA A 187 2.70 -8.82 8.22
N GLU A 188 2.02 -7.76 8.63
CA GLU A 188 2.61 -6.42 8.75
C GLU A 188 3.66 -6.35 9.87
N TYR A 189 3.46 -7.08 10.97
CA TYR A 189 4.43 -7.23 12.05
C TYR A 189 5.72 -7.88 11.55
N ILE A 190 5.60 -9.01 10.84
CA ILE A 190 6.75 -9.71 10.26
C ILE A 190 7.47 -8.79 9.26
N PHE A 191 6.74 -8.11 8.39
CA PHE A 191 7.34 -7.19 7.43
C PHE A 191 8.06 -6.02 8.10
N THR A 192 7.45 -5.39 9.10
CA THR A 192 8.08 -4.30 9.85
C THR A 192 9.33 -4.77 10.59
N SER A 193 9.28 -5.97 11.17
CA SER A 193 10.44 -6.61 11.80
C SER A 193 11.58 -6.86 10.80
N MET A 194 11.27 -7.25 9.56
CA MET A 194 12.26 -7.39 8.48
C MET A 194 12.91 -6.05 8.12
N LEU A 195 12.12 -4.98 8.05
CA LEU A 195 12.63 -3.63 7.76
C LEU A 195 13.61 -3.16 8.84
N LEU A 196 13.31 -3.50 10.10
CA LEU A 196 14.12 -3.24 11.29
C LEU A 196 15.21 -4.29 11.55
N GLU A 197 15.38 -5.26 10.66
CA GLU A 197 16.45 -6.27 10.69
C GLU A 197 16.46 -7.15 11.95
N GLN A 198 15.26 -7.39 12.52
CA GLN A 198 15.10 -8.30 13.64
C GLN A 198 15.19 -9.76 13.18
N THR A 199 15.96 -10.57 13.91
CA THR A 199 16.34 -11.93 13.51
C THR A 199 15.35 -13.01 13.96
N ASN A 200 14.55 -12.75 14.99
CA ASN A 200 13.71 -13.75 15.67
C ASN A 200 12.30 -13.94 15.06
N ILE A 201 12.14 -13.71 13.75
CA ILE A 201 10.81 -13.73 13.09
C ILE A 201 10.58 -14.95 12.20
N LYS A 202 11.58 -15.81 11.99
CA LYS A 202 11.46 -16.96 11.09
C LYS A 202 10.42 -17.98 11.56
N GLU A 203 10.29 -18.16 12.88
CA GLU A 203 9.32 -19.09 13.47
C GLU A 203 7.86 -18.67 13.19
N LEU A 204 7.62 -17.37 13.01
CA LEU A 204 6.30 -16.81 12.75
C LEU A 204 5.79 -17.08 11.33
N LEU A 205 6.67 -17.44 10.40
CA LEU A 205 6.32 -17.64 8.98
C LEU A 205 5.49 -18.91 8.74
N ASN A 206 5.54 -19.86 9.68
CA ASN A 206 4.76 -21.09 9.62
C ASN A 206 3.38 -20.94 10.28
N HIS A 207 3.06 -19.76 10.81
CA HIS A 207 1.80 -19.52 11.48
C HIS A 207 0.62 -19.64 10.51
N THR A 208 -0.39 -20.43 10.86
CA THR A 208 -1.53 -20.73 9.98
C THR A 208 -2.34 -19.50 9.59
N MET A 209 -2.40 -18.48 10.48
CA MET A 209 -3.04 -17.19 10.21
C MET A 209 -2.49 -16.49 8.95
N LEU A 210 -1.23 -16.70 8.57
CA LEU A 210 -0.66 -16.09 7.37
C LEU A 210 -1.33 -16.59 6.09
N ASN A 211 -1.95 -17.76 6.09
CA ASN A 211 -2.68 -18.28 4.94
C ASN A 211 -3.89 -17.39 4.57
N ASN A 212 -4.48 -16.69 5.55
CA ASN A 212 -5.64 -15.82 5.39
C ASN A 212 -5.28 -14.34 5.20
N SER A 213 -3.99 -14.01 5.13
CA SER A 213 -3.53 -12.66 4.78
C SER A 213 -3.69 -12.40 3.28
N SER A 214 -3.80 -11.14 2.89
CA SER A 214 -3.85 -10.70 1.50
C SER A 214 -2.59 -11.05 0.73
N ILE A 215 -2.71 -11.10 -0.61
CA ILE A 215 -1.60 -11.36 -1.52
C ILE A 215 -0.46 -10.36 -1.29
N LEU A 216 -0.76 -9.06 -1.18
CA LEU A 216 0.25 -8.04 -0.92
C LEU A 216 1.03 -8.34 0.36
N SER A 217 0.34 -8.66 1.45
CA SER A 217 0.97 -8.95 2.74
C SER A 217 1.85 -10.19 2.68
N LYS A 218 1.45 -11.23 1.94
CA LYS A 218 2.31 -12.39 1.66
C LYS A 218 3.52 -12.03 0.77
N ILE A 219 3.35 -11.18 -0.23
CA ILE A 219 4.44 -10.69 -1.10
C ILE A 219 5.52 -9.98 -0.27
N LYS A 220 5.11 -9.10 0.65
CA LYS A 220 6.01 -8.33 1.54
C LYS A 220 6.98 -9.23 2.30
N ILE A 221 6.48 -10.33 2.86
CA ILE A 221 7.25 -11.25 3.72
C ILE A 221 7.84 -12.44 2.96
N SER A 222 7.58 -12.53 1.66
CA SER A 222 8.04 -13.63 0.83
C SER A 222 9.56 -13.83 0.76
N PRO A 223 10.43 -12.81 0.94
CA PRO A 223 11.88 -13.07 1.01
C PRO A 223 12.29 -14.07 2.09
N LEU A 224 11.47 -14.24 3.14
CA LEU A 224 11.73 -15.21 4.20
C LEU A 224 10.98 -16.54 4.02
N MET A 225 10.04 -16.62 3.08
CA MET A 225 9.17 -17.78 2.89
C MET A 225 9.85 -18.90 2.13
N MET A 226 9.51 -20.13 2.50
CA MET A 226 9.91 -21.35 1.79
C MET A 226 9.32 -21.38 0.36
N PRO A 227 9.98 -22.03 -0.61
CA PRO A 227 9.53 -22.10 -2.00
C PRO A 227 8.09 -22.59 -2.18
N GLU A 228 7.62 -23.51 -1.33
CA GLU A 228 6.26 -24.06 -1.37
C GLU A 228 5.20 -22.99 -1.10
N LYS A 229 5.47 -22.09 -0.14
CA LYS A 229 4.60 -20.95 0.16
C LYS A 229 4.61 -19.93 -0.98
N LYS A 230 5.76 -19.71 -1.63
CA LYS A 230 5.84 -18.87 -2.83
C LYS A 230 4.99 -19.41 -3.98
N LYS A 231 4.96 -20.74 -4.18
CA LYS A 231 4.08 -21.40 -5.17
C LYS A 231 2.59 -21.16 -4.86
N GLN A 232 2.19 -21.14 -3.60
CA GLN A 232 0.81 -20.83 -3.20
C GLN A 232 0.44 -19.39 -3.56
N ILE A 233 1.33 -18.42 -3.29
CA ILE A 233 1.13 -17.01 -3.68
C ILE A 233 0.97 -16.88 -5.20
N MET A 234 1.80 -17.58 -5.98
CA MET A 234 1.67 -17.60 -7.44
C MET A 234 0.32 -18.13 -7.91
N ALA A 235 -0.23 -19.15 -7.26
CA ALA A 235 -1.54 -19.69 -7.57
C ALA A 235 -2.67 -18.71 -7.21
N GLU A 236 -2.56 -18.03 -6.07
CA GLU A 236 -3.49 -16.96 -5.68
C GLU A 236 -3.51 -15.84 -6.73
N ILE A 237 -2.34 -15.33 -7.13
CA ILE A 237 -2.19 -14.32 -8.18
C ILE A 237 -2.85 -14.76 -9.49
N GLN A 238 -2.67 -16.03 -9.90
CA GLN A 238 -3.27 -16.54 -11.14
C GLN A 238 -4.80 -16.53 -11.12
N ASN A 239 -5.41 -16.63 -9.94
CA ASN A 239 -6.86 -16.68 -9.76
C ASN A 239 -7.48 -15.31 -9.42
N SER A 240 -6.68 -14.30 -9.11
CA SER A 240 -7.15 -12.96 -8.72
C SER A 240 -7.80 -12.15 -9.84
N SER A 241 -8.68 -11.22 -9.45
CA SER A 241 -9.29 -10.24 -10.36
C SER A 241 -8.30 -9.20 -10.85
N TYR A 242 -8.62 -8.48 -11.94
CA TYR A 242 -7.78 -7.36 -12.41
C TYR A 242 -7.61 -6.28 -11.33
N THR A 243 -8.70 -6.00 -10.61
CA THR A 243 -8.72 -4.96 -9.56
C THR A 243 -7.82 -5.33 -8.38
N GLU A 244 -7.81 -6.61 -8.01
CA GLU A 244 -6.97 -7.13 -6.94
C GLU A 244 -5.49 -7.08 -7.32
N ILE A 245 -5.12 -7.52 -8.53
CA ILE A 245 -3.74 -7.41 -9.03
C ILE A 245 -3.27 -5.96 -9.07
N LEU A 246 -4.10 -5.04 -9.55
CA LEU A 246 -3.76 -3.61 -9.56
C LEU A 246 -3.57 -3.07 -8.13
N THR A 247 -4.34 -3.57 -7.16
CA THR A 247 -4.19 -3.21 -5.75
C THR A 247 -2.88 -3.71 -5.16
N ASN A 248 -2.47 -4.94 -5.50
CA ASN A 248 -1.17 -5.48 -5.10
C ASN A 248 -0.02 -4.66 -5.70
N LEU A 249 -0.04 -4.39 -7.01
CA LEU A 249 0.97 -3.55 -7.68
C LEU A 249 1.06 -2.15 -7.09
N ARG A 250 -0.10 -1.54 -6.77
CA ARG A 250 -0.15 -0.23 -6.10
C ARG A 250 0.50 -0.26 -4.72
N GLY A 251 0.22 -1.31 -3.94
CA GLY A 251 0.86 -1.51 -2.64
C GLY A 251 2.38 -1.63 -2.77
N MET A 252 2.87 -2.46 -3.71
CA MET A 252 4.29 -2.62 -3.98
C MET A 252 4.95 -1.29 -4.39
N TYR A 253 4.27 -0.50 -5.22
CA TYR A 253 4.71 0.82 -5.67
C TYR A 253 4.89 1.79 -4.49
N PHE A 254 3.85 1.94 -3.64
CA PHE A 254 3.93 2.86 -2.49
C PHE A 254 4.96 2.44 -1.45
N LEU A 255 5.13 1.13 -1.25
CA LEU A 255 6.13 0.60 -0.33
C LEU A 255 7.55 0.64 -0.89
N LYS A 256 7.72 0.92 -2.19
CA LYS A 256 9.00 0.79 -2.89
C LYS A 256 9.66 -0.59 -2.66
N LEU A 257 8.87 -1.66 -2.72
CA LEU A 257 9.38 -3.01 -2.46
C LEU A 257 10.45 -3.38 -3.50
N ALA A 258 11.66 -3.67 -3.02
CA ALA A 258 12.79 -4.13 -3.85
C ALA A 258 12.74 -5.63 -4.19
N ASN A 259 11.58 -6.28 -4.01
CA ASN A 259 11.40 -7.70 -4.30
C ASN A 259 10.65 -7.88 -5.63
N PHE A 260 11.26 -8.61 -6.57
CA PHE A 260 10.72 -8.85 -7.89
C PHE A 260 10.13 -10.25 -8.11
N ASP A 261 10.19 -11.14 -7.11
CA ASP A 261 9.84 -12.56 -7.22
C ASP A 261 8.46 -12.81 -7.88
N PHE A 262 7.50 -11.93 -7.64
CA PHE A 262 6.13 -12.05 -8.17
C PHE A 262 5.78 -11.06 -9.27
N THR A 263 6.68 -10.16 -9.63
CA THR A 263 6.45 -9.09 -10.60
C THR A 263 5.97 -9.64 -11.94
N GLU A 264 6.65 -10.67 -12.45
CA GLU A 264 6.24 -11.35 -13.69
C GLU A 264 4.80 -11.87 -13.60
N TYR A 265 4.45 -12.55 -12.50
CA TYR A 265 3.12 -13.15 -12.31
C TYR A 265 2.03 -12.10 -12.24
N LEU A 266 2.27 -10.99 -11.55
CA LEU A 266 1.34 -9.87 -11.44
C LEU A 266 1.07 -9.23 -12.81
N PHE A 267 2.11 -8.88 -13.57
CA PHE A 267 1.93 -8.27 -14.89
C PHE A 267 1.35 -9.25 -15.91
N ASN A 268 1.78 -10.52 -15.90
CA ASN A 268 1.17 -11.56 -16.73
C ASN A 268 -0.33 -11.70 -16.41
N ARG A 269 -0.71 -11.72 -15.13
CA ARG A 269 -2.13 -11.81 -14.76
C ARG A 269 -2.89 -10.58 -15.23
N LEU A 270 -2.34 -9.38 -15.02
CA LEU A 270 -2.94 -8.11 -15.43
C LEU A 270 -3.25 -8.07 -16.94
N CYS A 271 -2.35 -8.60 -17.78
CA CYS A 271 -2.54 -8.71 -19.23
C CYS A 271 -3.58 -9.76 -19.65
N ASN A 272 -3.79 -10.79 -18.83
CA ASN A 272 -4.61 -11.97 -19.16
C ASN A 272 -6.00 -11.97 -18.50
N THR A 273 -6.40 -10.90 -17.79
CA THR A 273 -7.74 -10.82 -17.24
C THR A 273 -8.79 -10.52 -18.30
N SER A 274 -9.97 -11.14 -18.21
CA SER A 274 -11.12 -10.88 -19.08
C SER A 274 -12.00 -9.70 -18.63
N GLU A 275 -11.72 -9.10 -17.46
CA GLU A 275 -12.47 -7.99 -16.90
C GLU A 275 -12.23 -6.67 -17.67
N SER A 276 -13.28 -5.87 -17.80
CA SER A 276 -13.17 -4.51 -18.33
C SER A 276 -12.40 -3.60 -17.38
N SER A 277 -11.36 -2.94 -17.88
CA SER A 277 -10.60 -1.91 -17.14
C SER A 277 -11.09 -0.50 -17.45
N THR A 278 -11.02 0.40 -16.47
CA THR A 278 -11.21 1.84 -16.71
C THR A 278 -9.94 2.47 -17.28
N SER A 279 -10.04 3.65 -17.89
CA SER A 279 -8.84 4.39 -18.36
C SER A 279 -7.87 4.72 -17.22
N MET A 280 -8.41 5.06 -16.03
CA MET A 280 -7.62 5.31 -14.83
C MET A 280 -6.80 4.08 -14.42
N CYS A 281 -7.44 2.91 -14.40
CA CYS A 281 -6.76 1.66 -14.07
C CYS A 281 -5.64 1.31 -15.06
N ARG A 282 -5.85 1.56 -16.36
CA ARG A 282 -4.84 1.34 -17.39
C ARG A 282 -3.65 2.29 -17.24
N SER A 283 -3.92 3.56 -16.93
CA SER A 283 -2.88 4.54 -16.64
C SER A 283 -2.03 4.14 -15.43
N GLU A 284 -2.65 3.66 -14.35
CA GLU A 284 -1.93 3.15 -13.18
C GLU A 284 -1.09 1.90 -13.50
N ALA A 285 -1.65 0.95 -14.25
CA ALA A 285 -0.92 -0.23 -14.70
C ALA A 285 0.35 0.15 -15.49
N GLN A 286 0.23 1.14 -16.38
CA GLN A 286 1.35 1.68 -17.15
C GLN A 286 2.40 2.34 -16.24
N LEU A 287 1.95 3.14 -15.28
CA LEU A 287 2.82 3.81 -14.31
C LEU A 287 3.63 2.78 -13.52
N PHE A 288 2.98 1.73 -13.02
CA PHE A 288 3.65 0.66 -12.28
C PHE A 288 4.63 -0.13 -13.16
N LEU A 289 4.28 -0.40 -14.43
CA LEU A 289 5.18 -1.07 -15.37
C LEU A 289 6.44 -0.23 -15.62
N ASN A 290 6.28 1.06 -15.89
CA ASN A 290 7.39 1.98 -16.12
C ASN A 290 8.30 2.07 -14.89
N HIS A 291 7.71 2.31 -13.72
CA HIS A 291 8.48 2.37 -12.48
C HIS A 291 9.24 1.07 -12.19
N THR A 292 8.61 -0.08 -12.44
CA THR A 292 9.26 -1.39 -12.23
C THR A 292 10.42 -1.60 -13.19
N LEU A 293 10.29 -1.19 -14.46
CA LEU A 293 11.38 -1.22 -15.43
C LEU A 293 12.55 -0.34 -14.98
N ASP A 294 12.26 0.88 -14.52
CA ASP A 294 13.28 1.82 -14.03
C ASP A 294 14.02 1.26 -12.80
N LEU A 295 13.30 0.56 -11.90
CA LEU A 295 13.91 -0.10 -10.75
C LEU A 295 14.81 -1.27 -11.17
N ILE A 296 14.35 -2.13 -12.07
CA ILE A 296 15.17 -3.25 -12.56
C ILE A 296 16.40 -2.72 -13.29
N GLU A 297 16.27 -1.65 -14.08
CA GLU A 297 17.42 -1.04 -14.77
C GLU A 297 18.47 -0.51 -13.78
N LYS A 298 18.03 0.14 -12.69
CA LYS A 298 18.92 0.56 -11.61
C LYS A 298 19.61 -0.63 -10.94
N GLU A 299 18.86 -1.68 -10.61
CA GLU A 299 19.41 -2.90 -10.02
C GLU A 299 20.38 -3.64 -10.95
N LEU A 300 20.15 -3.63 -12.27
CA LEU A 300 21.08 -4.19 -13.25
C LEU A 300 22.39 -3.39 -13.35
N LYS A 301 22.34 -2.07 -13.15
CA LYS A 301 23.52 -1.19 -13.19
C LYS A 301 24.37 -1.26 -11.91
N PHE A 302 23.72 -1.44 -10.75
CA PHE A 302 24.37 -1.28 -9.44
C PHE A 302 24.29 -2.52 -8.53
N GLY A 303 23.61 -3.58 -8.96
CA GLY A 303 23.34 -4.79 -8.17
C GLY A 303 24.42 -5.86 -8.27
N GLN A 304 24.21 -6.95 -7.50
CA GLN A 304 25.10 -8.10 -7.45
C GLN A 304 24.93 -9.02 -8.68
N GLU A 305 26.05 -9.52 -9.24
CA GLU A 305 26.07 -10.36 -10.45
C GLU A 305 25.14 -11.59 -10.39
N THR A 306 24.95 -12.16 -9.20
CA THR A 306 24.17 -13.39 -9.00
C THR A 306 22.69 -13.26 -9.38
N LYS A 307 22.11 -12.05 -9.42
CA LYS A 307 20.71 -11.82 -9.82
C LYS A 307 20.55 -11.32 -11.25
N THR A 308 21.64 -10.99 -11.93
CA THR A 308 21.64 -10.29 -13.22
C THR A 308 20.90 -11.06 -14.31
N ARG A 309 21.04 -12.39 -14.38
CA ARG A 309 20.36 -13.21 -15.41
C ARG A 309 18.83 -13.19 -15.26
N TYR A 310 18.34 -13.35 -14.03
CA TYR A 310 16.91 -13.29 -13.75
C TYR A 310 16.35 -11.89 -14.03
N LEU A 311 17.04 -10.85 -13.56
CA LEU A 311 16.62 -9.46 -13.76
C LEU A 311 16.62 -9.05 -15.24
N ASN A 312 17.60 -9.45 -16.03
CA ASN A 312 17.61 -9.22 -17.48
C ASN A 312 16.41 -9.87 -18.16
N SER A 313 16.12 -11.14 -17.84
CA SER A 313 14.98 -11.81 -18.45
C SER A 313 13.64 -11.22 -18.02
N LEU A 314 13.51 -10.81 -16.75
CA LEU A 314 12.32 -10.10 -16.27
C LEU A 314 12.17 -8.75 -16.99
N PHE A 315 13.26 -7.99 -17.12
CA PHE A 315 13.28 -6.70 -17.81
C PHE A 315 12.80 -6.83 -19.26
N ASP A 316 13.36 -7.78 -20.02
CA ASP A 316 12.98 -8.02 -21.41
C ASP A 316 11.49 -8.36 -21.55
N ARG A 317 10.97 -9.18 -20.63
CA ARG A 317 9.56 -9.58 -20.61
C ARG A 317 8.64 -8.39 -20.33
N LEU A 318 8.96 -7.58 -19.33
CA LEU A 318 8.19 -6.38 -19.00
C LEU A 318 8.28 -5.32 -20.11
N LEU A 319 9.44 -5.19 -20.75
CA LEU A 319 9.64 -4.29 -21.89
C LEU A 319 8.81 -4.73 -23.11
N ALA A 320 8.66 -6.03 -23.34
CA ALA A 320 7.77 -6.57 -24.36
C ALA A 320 6.28 -6.24 -24.07
N ILE A 321 5.84 -6.36 -22.82
CA ILE A 321 4.49 -5.92 -22.41
C ILE A 321 4.29 -4.43 -22.72
N LYS A 322 5.28 -3.59 -22.40
CA LYS A 322 5.25 -2.14 -22.69
C LYS A 322 5.15 -1.87 -24.20
N ARG A 323 6.02 -2.48 -25.01
CA ARG A 323 6.09 -2.28 -26.48
C ARG A 323 4.83 -2.74 -27.22
N THR A 324 4.11 -3.71 -26.68
CA THR A 324 2.87 -4.22 -27.30
C THR A 324 1.63 -3.42 -26.94
N HIS A 325 1.76 -2.41 -26.07
CA HIS A 325 0.64 -1.59 -25.59
C HIS A 325 -0.50 -2.44 -25.00
N SER A 326 -0.16 -3.62 -24.45
CA SER A 326 -1.14 -4.60 -23.96
C SER A 326 -1.96 -4.08 -22.78
N LEU A 327 -1.41 -3.15 -22.00
CA LEU A 327 -2.07 -2.50 -20.85
C LEU A 327 -2.88 -1.24 -21.23
N GLU A 328 -2.69 -0.70 -22.45
CA GLU A 328 -3.35 0.55 -22.89
C GLU A 328 -4.73 0.31 -23.51
N LYS A 329 -4.93 -0.88 -24.08
CA LYS A 329 -6.18 -1.26 -24.75
C LYS A 329 -7.27 -1.58 -23.71
N SER A 330 -8.50 -1.14 -23.97
CA SER A 330 -9.66 -1.54 -23.16
C SER A 330 -9.81 -3.07 -23.19
N HIS A 331 -9.62 -3.74 -22.05
CA HIS A 331 -9.49 -5.19 -22.05
C HIS A 331 -10.76 -5.92 -22.54
N ARG A 332 -10.57 -6.69 -23.61
CA ARG A 332 -11.07 -8.06 -23.84
C ARG A 332 -9.87 -8.85 -24.40
N SER A 333 -8.96 -9.31 -23.54
CA SER A 333 -7.79 -10.07 -24.01
C SER A 333 -8.16 -11.55 -24.16
N VAL A 334 -8.28 -12.02 -25.41
CA VAL A 334 -8.34 -13.46 -25.77
C VAL A 334 -6.96 -13.94 -26.27
N VAL A 335 -5.92 -13.10 -26.16
CA VAL A 335 -4.55 -13.53 -26.49
C VAL A 335 -3.97 -14.19 -25.24
N LYS A 336 -3.95 -15.52 -25.21
CA LYS A 336 -3.10 -16.27 -24.27
C LYS A 336 -1.66 -15.85 -24.55
N TRP A 337 -1.13 -14.92 -23.76
CA TRP A 337 0.27 -14.51 -23.84
C TRP A 337 1.15 -15.64 -23.27
N ASN A 338 1.42 -16.63 -24.12
CA ASN A 338 2.30 -17.74 -23.83
C ASN A 338 3.76 -17.33 -24.13
N TYR A 339 4.32 -16.42 -23.32
CA TYR A 339 5.78 -16.35 -23.22
C TYR A 339 6.24 -17.46 -22.27
N PRO A 340 7.26 -18.27 -22.61
CA PRO A 340 7.75 -19.32 -21.73
C PRO A 340 8.02 -18.74 -20.34
N ARG A 341 7.47 -19.40 -19.30
CA ARG A 341 7.75 -19.02 -17.91
C ARG A 341 9.24 -19.16 -17.67
N LEU A 342 9.84 -18.24 -16.92
CA LEU A 342 11.16 -18.47 -16.36
C LEU A 342 11.02 -19.65 -15.39
N ILE A 343 11.57 -20.80 -15.76
CA ILE A 343 11.71 -21.97 -14.87
C ILE A 343 12.98 -21.79 -14.05
#